data_AF-A0A485AJS0-F1
#
_entry.id   AF-A0A485AJS0-F1
#
_cell.length_a   1.000
_cell.length_b   1.000
_cell.length_c   1.000
_cell.angle_alpha   90.00
_cell.angle_beta   90.00
_cell.angle_gamma   90.00
#
_symmetry.space_group_name_H-M   'P 1'
#
loop_
_entity.id
_entity.type
_entity.pdbx_description
1 polymer ?
#
loop_
_entity_poly.entity_id
_entity_poly.type
_entity_poly.pdbx_seq_one_letter_code
_entity_poly.pdbx_strand_id
1 'polypeptide(L)'
;MPEGWFDQSSAWTQAQKSVSPAHPEGIYGYQWWNNAIPANAQHVDPTARQGLKGSLWALGIYGQVIMVNRAEHLVIVQWSTWPQAEPSFNAQPLEAALMYSAIARKLR
;
A
#
# COMPACT_ATOMS: atom_id res chain seq x y z
N MET A 1 -9.32 18.49 3.16
CA MET A 1 -9.95 17.55 2.19
C MET A 1 -11.45 17.66 2.33
N PRO A 2 -12.24 17.47 1.26
CA PRO A 2 -13.70 17.35 1.38
C PRO A 2 -14.08 16.27 2.39
N GLU A 3 -15.22 16.44 3.03
CA GLU A 3 -15.77 15.45 3.95
C GLU A 3 -15.90 14.08 3.25
N GLY A 4 -15.53 13.00 3.95
CA GLY A 4 -15.57 11.63 3.43
C GLY A 4 -14.55 11.28 2.35
N TRP A 5 -13.68 12.21 1.91
CA TRP A 5 -12.74 11.96 0.80
C TRP A 5 -11.82 10.76 1.04
N PHE A 6 -11.27 10.64 2.25
CA PHE A 6 -10.38 9.52 2.58
C PHE A 6 -11.14 8.20 2.63
N ASP A 7 -12.35 8.21 3.19
CA ASP A 7 -13.17 7.00 3.33
C ASP A 7 -13.56 6.50 1.93
N GLN A 8 -13.98 7.40 1.04
CA GLN A 8 -14.23 7.10 -0.36
C GLN A 8 -12.96 6.60 -1.07
N SER A 9 -11.81 7.27 -0.86
CA SER A 9 -10.54 6.87 -1.49
C SER A 9 -10.06 5.47 -1.07
N SER A 10 -10.40 5.05 0.15
CA SER A 10 -10.14 3.69 0.66
C SER A 10 -11.28 2.70 0.40
N ALA A 11 -12.38 3.11 -0.23
CA ALA A 11 -13.48 2.23 -0.61
C ALA A 11 -13.09 1.45 -1.88
N TRP A 12 -12.29 0.41 -1.68
CA TRP A 12 -11.75 -0.40 -2.76
C TRP A 12 -12.83 -1.07 -3.62
N THR A 13 -12.54 -1.16 -4.92
CA THR A 13 -13.41 -1.81 -5.89
C THR A 13 -13.55 -3.30 -5.59
N GLN A 14 -14.79 -3.79 -5.49
CA GLN A 14 -15.11 -5.21 -5.26
C GLN A 14 -15.41 -5.99 -6.56
N ALA A 15 -15.10 -5.40 -7.72
CA ALA A 15 -15.34 -6.02 -9.02
C ALA A 15 -14.49 -7.29 -9.21
N GLN A 16 -14.88 -8.13 -10.17
CA GLN A 16 -14.12 -9.31 -10.55
C GLN A 16 -12.65 -8.93 -10.85
N LYS A 17 -11.71 -9.73 -10.34
CA LYS A 17 -10.25 -9.50 -10.41
C LYS A 17 -9.71 -8.33 -9.57
N SER A 18 -10.57 -7.55 -8.90
CA SER A 18 -10.10 -6.56 -7.93
C SER A 18 -9.89 -7.17 -6.54
N VAL A 19 -10.54 -8.30 -6.25
CA VAL A 19 -10.43 -9.03 -4.98
C VAL A 19 -9.69 -10.36 -5.17
N SER A 20 -8.90 -10.74 -4.17
CA SER A 20 -8.19 -12.02 -4.13
C SER A 20 -7.96 -12.46 -2.67
N PRO A 21 -7.54 -13.70 -2.40
CA PRO A 21 -7.14 -14.10 -1.04
C PRO A 21 -6.03 -13.23 -0.44
N ALA A 22 -5.17 -12.64 -1.27
CA ALA A 22 -4.13 -11.71 -0.85
C ALA A 22 -4.71 -10.33 -0.47
N HIS A 23 -5.70 -9.85 -1.20
CA HIS A 23 -6.37 -8.57 -0.99
C HIS A 23 -7.89 -8.77 -1.01
N PRO A 24 -8.47 -9.33 0.07
CA PRO A 24 -9.89 -9.67 0.13
C PRO A 24 -10.78 -8.42 0.11
N GLU A 25 -10.23 -7.29 0.56
CA GLU A 25 -10.91 -6.00 0.57
C GLU A 25 -10.76 -5.28 -0.78
N GLY A 26 -10.01 -5.78 -1.77
CA GLY A 26 -9.80 -5.12 -3.05
C GLY A 26 -8.41 -4.50 -3.21
N ILE A 27 -7.94 -4.33 -4.45
CA ILE A 27 -6.58 -3.84 -4.79
C ILE A 27 -6.52 -2.35 -5.19
N TYR A 28 -7.64 -1.74 -5.57
CA TYR A 28 -7.64 -0.40 -6.15
C TYR A 28 -8.98 0.34 -5.96
N GLY A 29 -8.93 1.65 -5.75
CA GLY A 29 -10.09 2.53 -5.63
C GLY A 29 -9.70 4.01 -5.78
N TYR A 30 -10.49 4.79 -6.53
CA TYR A 30 -10.29 6.23 -6.74
C TYR A 30 -8.83 6.68 -6.96
N GLN A 31 -8.10 6.00 -7.86
CA GLN A 31 -6.70 6.29 -8.18
C GLN A 31 -5.66 5.93 -7.09
N TRP A 32 -6.07 5.19 -6.07
CA TRP A 32 -5.20 4.66 -5.02
C TRP A 32 -5.10 3.14 -5.09
N TRP A 33 -3.91 2.63 -4.79
CA TRP A 33 -3.61 1.22 -4.66
C TRP A 33 -3.67 0.77 -3.20
N ASN A 34 -4.23 -0.41 -2.97
CA ASN A 34 -4.11 -1.14 -1.71
C ASN A 34 -2.81 -1.97 -1.74
N ASN A 35 -1.69 -1.30 -1.45
CA ASN A 35 -0.37 -1.94 -1.39
C ASN A 35 -0.02 -2.40 0.05
N ALA A 36 -1.03 -2.66 0.88
CA ALA A 36 -0.80 -3.24 2.20
C ALA A 36 -0.21 -4.65 2.08
N ILE A 37 0.47 -5.11 3.13
CA ILE A 37 1.01 -6.47 3.19
C ILE A 37 -0.13 -7.47 2.94
N PRO A 38 0.01 -8.40 1.96
CA PRO A 38 -1.02 -9.37 1.62
C PRO A 38 -1.53 -10.13 2.84
N ALA A 39 -2.85 -10.37 2.90
CA ALA A 39 -3.50 -11.06 4.01
C ALA A 39 -3.00 -12.50 4.20
N ASN A 40 -2.51 -13.12 3.13
CA ASN A 40 -1.94 -14.47 3.12
C ASN A 40 -0.41 -14.50 3.18
N ALA A 41 0.27 -13.36 3.39
CA ALA A 41 1.71 -13.32 3.56
C ALA A 41 2.12 -14.07 4.84
N GLN A 42 3.09 -14.97 4.71
CA GLN A 42 3.65 -15.76 5.81
C GLN A 42 5.13 -15.46 5.96
N HIS A 43 5.68 -15.71 7.15
CA HIS A 43 7.11 -15.54 7.45
C HIS A 43 7.64 -14.13 7.18
N VAL A 44 6.80 -13.11 7.39
CA VAL A 44 7.17 -11.69 7.25
C VAL A 44 6.98 -10.93 8.55
N ASP A 45 7.85 -9.96 8.81
CA ASP A 45 7.74 -8.99 9.90
C ASP A 45 7.92 -7.58 9.30
N PRO A 46 6.95 -6.66 9.46
CA PRO A 46 5.66 -6.80 10.15
C PRO A 46 4.72 -7.82 9.51
N THR A 47 3.89 -8.45 10.33
CA THR A 47 2.74 -9.23 9.82
C THR A 47 1.71 -8.29 9.18
N ALA A 48 0.81 -8.83 8.36
CA ALA A 48 -0.26 -8.05 7.71
C ALA A 48 -1.12 -7.24 8.71
N ARG A 49 -1.29 -7.75 9.94
CA ARG A 49 -2.01 -7.05 11.01
C ARG A 49 -1.21 -5.91 11.64
N GLN A 50 0.11 -6.02 11.67
CA GLN A 50 1.01 -5.03 12.27
C GLN A 50 1.49 -3.98 11.29
N GLY A 51 1.38 -4.26 9.99
CA GLY A 51 1.75 -3.33 8.93
C GLY A 51 0.75 -2.19 8.75
N LEU A 52 0.95 -1.44 7.68
CA LEU A 52 0.17 -0.25 7.34
C LEU A 52 -1.21 -0.56 6.75
N LYS A 53 -2.01 -1.45 7.38
CA LYS A 53 -3.36 -1.74 6.88
C LYS A 53 -4.18 -0.44 6.75
N GLY A 54 -4.90 -0.30 5.64
CA GLY A 54 -5.72 0.88 5.35
C GLY A 54 -4.93 2.09 4.82
N SER A 55 -3.63 1.96 4.56
CA SER A 55 -2.87 2.99 3.85
C SER A 55 -3.29 3.11 2.38
N LEU A 56 -3.27 4.33 1.86
CA LEU A 56 -3.46 4.64 0.45
C LEU A 56 -2.09 4.79 -0.22
N TRP A 57 -1.91 4.17 -1.39
CA TRP A 57 -0.65 4.24 -2.15
C TRP A 57 -0.87 4.79 -3.56
N ALA A 58 -0.16 5.85 -3.91
CA ALA A 58 0.02 6.28 -5.29
C ALA A 58 1.39 5.78 -5.75
N LEU A 59 1.41 5.02 -6.84
CA LEU A 59 2.60 4.37 -7.38
C LEU A 59 2.89 4.98 -8.75
N GLY A 60 4.15 5.39 -8.96
CA GLY A 60 4.63 5.90 -10.24
C GLY A 60 5.83 5.09 -10.72
N ILE A 61 5.99 5.02 -12.05
CA ILE A 61 7.12 4.35 -12.68
C ILE A 61 8.46 4.90 -12.18
N TYR A 62 9.51 4.09 -12.27
CA TYR A 62 10.86 4.40 -11.79
C TYR A 62 10.95 4.61 -10.26
N GLY A 63 9.99 4.07 -9.51
CA GLY A 63 10.03 3.97 -8.05
C GLY A 63 9.47 5.18 -7.30
N GLN A 64 8.51 5.90 -7.89
CA GLN A 64 7.82 6.98 -7.19
C GLN A 64 6.73 6.41 -6.29
N VAL A 65 6.66 6.86 -5.04
CA VAL A 65 5.62 6.42 -4.12
C VAL A 65 5.14 7.59 -3.26
N ILE A 66 3.82 7.71 -3.14
CA ILE A 66 3.19 8.44 -2.05
C ILE A 66 2.38 7.43 -1.24
N MET A 67 2.73 7.26 0.03
CA MET A 67 1.97 6.44 0.98
C MET A 67 1.35 7.34 2.03
N VAL A 68 0.05 7.21 2.23
CA VAL A 68 -0.70 7.92 3.26
C VAL A 68 -1.34 6.92 4.21
N ASN A 69 -1.00 6.98 5.50
CA ASN A 69 -1.63 6.18 6.53
C ASN A 69 -2.23 7.07 7.62
N ARG A 70 -3.57 7.04 7.72
CA ARG A 70 -4.32 7.83 8.71
C ARG A 70 -4.16 7.31 10.13
N ALA A 71 -4.11 5.99 10.31
CA ALA A 71 -4.00 5.37 11.63
C ALA A 71 -2.70 5.78 12.35
N GLU A 72 -1.63 5.98 11.58
CA GLU A 72 -0.31 6.39 12.06
C GLU A 72 -0.05 7.91 11.95
N HIS A 73 -1.01 8.70 11.44
CA HIS A 73 -0.80 10.11 11.07
C HIS A 73 0.47 10.33 10.22
N LEU A 74 0.75 9.40 9.30
CA LEU A 74 2.01 9.33 8.57
C LEU A 74 1.80 9.48 7.06
N VAL A 75 2.64 10.31 6.45
CA VAL A 75 2.81 10.38 4.99
C VAL A 75 4.27 10.10 4.68
N ILE A 76 4.52 9.16 3.77
CA ILE A 76 5.85 8.90 3.23
C ILE A 76 5.84 9.23 1.74
N VAL A 77 6.81 10.04 1.31
CA VAL A 77 7.04 10.38 -0.10
C VAL A 77 8.41 9.84 -0.49
N GLN A 78 8.46 9.05 -1.56
CA GLN A 78 9.68 8.51 -2.12
C GLN A 78 9.82 8.97 -3.57
N TRP A 79 10.95 9.59 -3.86
CA TRP A 79 11.42 9.85 -5.22
C TRP A 79 12.58 8.92 -5.53
N SER A 80 12.54 8.30 -6.70
CA SER A 80 13.58 7.38 -7.17
C SER A 80 13.83 7.54 -8.66
N THR A 81 14.93 6.96 -9.14
CA THR A 81 15.26 6.86 -10.56
C THR A 81 15.69 5.42 -10.86
N TRP A 82 14.82 4.45 -10.56
CA TRP A 82 15.13 3.04 -10.79
C TRP A 82 15.52 2.80 -12.25
N PRO A 83 16.39 1.82 -12.56
CA PRO A 83 16.79 1.56 -13.94
C PRO A 83 15.65 1.00 -14.81
N GLN A 84 14.56 0.52 -14.18
CA GLN A 84 13.38 -0.03 -14.85
C GLN A 84 12.12 0.72 -14.42
N ALA A 85 11.23 0.99 -15.38
CA ALA A 85 9.98 1.73 -15.17
C ALA A 85 9.03 1.01 -14.21
N GLU A 86 8.74 -0.27 -14.49
CA GLU A 86 7.90 -1.12 -13.66
C GLU A 86 8.68 -2.39 -13.34
N PRO A 87 9.16 -2.55 -12.11
CA PRO A 87 9.83 -3.78 -11.74
C PRO A 87 8.83 -4.93 -11.50
N SER A 88 9.33 -6.12 -11.18
CA SER A 88 8.51 -7.30 -10.98
C SER A 88 7.38 -7.09 -9.95
N PHE A 89 6.14 -7.21 -10.43
CA PHE A 89 4.91 -7.11 -9.63
C PHE A 89 4.81 -8.13 -8.50
N ASN A 90 5.58 -9.22 -8.52
CA ASN A 90 5.42 -10.31 -7.54
C ASN A 90 6.25 -10.11 -6.27
N ALA A 91 7.37 -9.37 -6.33
CA ALA A 91 8.29 -9.22 -5.19
C ALA A 91 8.25 -7.83 -4.58
N GLN A 92 8.21 -6.79 -5.42
CA GLN A 92 8.37 -5.43 -4.95
C GLN A 92 7.19 -4.85 -4.16
N PRO A 93 5.92 -5.19 -4.46
CA PRO A 93 4.80 -4.76 -3.63
C PRO A 93 4.95 -5.18 -2.17
N LEU A 94 5.35 -6.44 -1.93
CA LEU A 94 5.57 -6.95 -0.58
C LEU A 94 6.79 -6.29 0.08
N GLU A 95 7.92 -6.18 -0.62
CA GLU A 95 9.13 -5.54 -0.10
C GLU A 95 8.87 -4.08 0.31
N ALA A 96 8.20 -3.29 -0.56
CA ALA A 96 7.82 -1.93 -0.26
C ALA A 96 6.86 -1.86 0.94
N ALA A 97 5.83 -2.71 0.97
CA ALA A 97 4.89 -2.74 2.10
C ALA A 97 5.59 -3.04 3.43
N LEU A 98 6.56 -3.96 3.43
CA LEU A 98 7.37 -4.31 4.61
C LEU A 98 8.29 -3.16 5.02
N MET A 99 9.03 -2.57 4.08
CA MET A 99 9.92 -1.44 4.36
C MET A 99 9.18 -0.26 4.97
N TYR A 100 8.07 0.18 4.35
CA TYR A 100 7.29 1.32 4.84
C TYR A 100 6.67 1.03 6.20
N SER A 101 6.19 -0.21 6.40
CA SER A 101 5.63 -0.62 7.70
C SER A 101 6.71 -0.70 8.78
N ALA A 102 7.94 -1.09 8.44
CA ALA A 102 9.07 -1.05 9.37
C ALA A 102 9.46 0.39 9.74
N ILE A 103 9.50 1.31 8.75
CA ILE A 103 9.71 2.75 8.99
C ILE A 103 8.64 3.29 9.93
N ALA A 104 7.36 3.06 9.63
CA ALA A 104 6.26 3.53 10.46
C ALA A 104 6.36 3.05 11.91
N ARG A 105 6.71 1.77 12.12
CA ARG A 105 6.93 1.22 13.47
C ARG A 105 8.05 1.92 14.24
N LYS A 106 9.08 2.41 13.54
CA LYS A 106 10.19 3.15 14.16
C LYS A 106 9.86 4.61 14.48
N LEU A 107 8.84 5.18 13.84
CA LEU A 107 8.41 6.56 14.04
C LEU A 107 7.30 6.71 15.10
N ARG A 108 6.73 5.59 15.57
CA ARG A 108 5.78 5.55 16.69
C ARG A 108 6.44 5.87 18.03
#